data_AF-A0A914H4U1-F1
#
_entry.id   AF-A0A914H4U1-F1
#
_cell.length_a   1.000
_cell.length_b   1.000
_cell.length_c   1.000
_cell.angle_alpha   90.00
_cell.angle_beta   90.00
_cell.angle_gamma   90.00
#
_symmetry.space_group_name_H-M   'P 1'
#
loop_
_entity.id
_entity.type
_entity.pdbx_description
1 polymer ?
#
loop_
_entity_poly.entity_id
_entity_poly.type
_entity_poly.pdbx_seq_one_letter_code
_entity_poly.pdbx_strand_id
1 'polypeptide(L)'
;MINFNSLVIFIFLFEINSGTEPKNPETTGKVEASTEKPFDFDEENVQTLVEDAIDWAHNIFLVMRTPEHKDRSDVVQNVPFTLFPSPFPREMFKEAVDVAKAMSLLYFRVSRDFEFLKMVYKDLLESDVSIRNYMKICEEVHNEGIKQPVSIYLQRSDYLVHVKEDGAEKKFELKQIEVNGGSIGGANGIPPRITEIHARMLEKAGMPNLPEDVLPRSKQARSASASMLVTAWNKFNNPNAIIVSLVLKDKSKWHFCKRFDEYEIDRMTNKRVKIVYLSISEAIKMLRLDEDFTLRLEGKPVAVFYINIILIGVILSQKTLEMLKMAERSTAIKSPSLFYELSISKKVQQVLTLPGMVERFFPDPKEAPMVQGIRKTFAKLWGLENDDSETREIIADAIAHPERYVMKPNQEGGGKNFWEKELADKLRTLTLKERAAFILMERLNPLVVKNYLIWPMEKAIYSDVVTEVGVYTYCVYNTKDGTLLRYTQPGQMSRTKLASSNEGGISAGTGVFDSLYLY
;
A
#
# COMPACT_ATOMS: atom_id res chain seq x y z
N MET A 1 -19.37 -22.20 -24.27
CA MET A 1 -20.45 -21.29 -24.69
C MET A 1 -20.55 -20.21 -23.63
N ILE A 2 -19.97 -19.04 -23.91
CA ILE A 2 -20.11 -17.86 -23.04
C ILE A 2 -21.55 -17.37 -23.24
N ASN A 3 -22.34 -17.31 -22.16
CA ASN A 3 -23.71 -16.80 -22.21
C ASN A 3 -23.66 -15.34 -22.75
N PHE A 4 -24.58 -14.99 -23.64
CA PHE A 4 -24.68 -13.65 -24.25
C PHE A 4 -24.69 -12.54 -23.19
N ASN A 5 -25.28 -12.80 -22.01
CA ASN A 5 -25.26 -11.88 -20.86
C ASN A 5 -23.85 -11.66 -20.26
N SER A 6 -22.97 -12.67 -20.28
CA SER A 6 -21.59 -12.59 -19.80
C SER A 6 -20.69 -11.83 -20.77
N LEU A 7 -20.98 -11.85 -22.08
CA LEU A 7 -20.25 -11.06 -23.09
C LEU A 7 -20.61 -9.57 -23.02
N VAL A 8 -21.87 -9.25 -22.69
CA VAL A 8 -22.35 -7.86 -22.61
C VAL A 8 -21.82 -7.13 -21.37
N ILE A 9 -21.73 -7.78 -20.20
CA ILE A 9 -21.07 -7.19 -19.02
C ILE A 9 -19.56 -7.05 -19.25
N PHE A 10 -18.96 -7.98 -20.00
CA PHE A 10 -17.58 -7.87 -20.47
C PHE A 10 -17.38 -6.72 -21.47
N ILE A 11 -18.42 -6.22 -22.14
CA ILE A 11 -18.36 -4.99 -22.96
C ILE A 11 -18.57 -3.75 -22.07
N PHE A 12 -19.45 -3.83 -21.06
CA PHE A 12 -19.77 -2.72 -20.16
C PHE A 12 -18.64 -2.36 -19.19
N LEU A 13 -17.95 -3.36 -18.62
CA LEU A 13 -16.77 -3.15 -17.77
C LEU A 13 -15.52 -2.73 -18.59
N PHE A 14 -15.54 -2.97 -19.91
CA PHE A 14 -14.41 -2.77 -20.81
C PHE A 14 -14.75 -1.81 -21.95
N GLU A 15 -15.35 -0.64 -21.69
CA GLU A 15 -15.14 0.52 -22.59
C GLU A 15 -13.64 0.91 -22.55
N ILE A 16 -12.78 0.04 -23.05
CA ILE A 16 -11.46 0.36 -23.52
C ILE A 16 -11.74 1.24 -24.72
N ASN A 17 -11.62 2.55 -24.50
CA ASN A 17 -11.74 3.57 -25.54
C ASN A 17 -10.78 3.20 -26.69
N SER A 18 -11.30 2.48 -27.69
CA SER A 18 -10.60 2.08 -28.90
C SER A 18 -11.06 3.08 -29.94
N GLY A 19 -10.36 4.21 -29.98
CA GLY A 19 -10.57 5.22 -31.01
C GLY A 19 -10.18 4.66 -32.36
N THR A 20 -11.13 4.01 -33.05
CA THR A 20 -11.00 3.66 -34.47
C THR A 20 -12.38 3.81 -35.13
N GLU A 21 -12.62 4.95 -35.76
CA GLU A 21 -13.55 5.02 -36.90
C GLU A 21 -12.89 4.32 -38.09
N PRO A 22 -13.51 3.32 -38.74
CA PRO A 22 -12.99 2.75 -39.97
C PRO A 22 -13.46 3.58 -41.18
N LYS A 23 -12.51 3.97 -42.04
CA LYS A 23 -12.78 4.57 -43.36
C LYS A 23 -13.01 3.50 -44.44
N ASN A 24 -14.15 3.62 -45.14
CA ASN A 24 -14.53 3.23 -46.53
C ASN A 24 -14.46 1.74 -46.98
N PRO A 25 -15.21 1.27 -48.03
CA PRO A 25 -16.06 1.97 -49.04
C PRO A 25 -17.49 1.37 -49.26
N GLU A 26 -18.22 1.95 -50.21
CA GLU A 26 -19.61 1.68 -50.66
C GLU A 26 -19.96 0.19 -50.97
N THR A 27 -21.06 -0.33 -50.40
CA THR A 27 -22.28 -0.80 -51.13
C THR A 27 -23.30 -1.51 -50.21
N THR A 28 -24.45 -0.87 -50.07
CA THR A 28 -25.84 -1.37 -49.89
C THR A 28 -26.10 -2.70 -49.15
N GLY A 29 -26.43 -2.58 -47.88
CA GLY A 29 -27.22 -3.52 -47.08
C GLY A 29 -27.44 -2.92 -45.70
N LYS A 30 -28.57 -2.23 -45.47
CA LYS A 30 -28.89 -1.64 -44.16
C LYS A 30 -29.04 -2.76 -43.12
N VAL A 31 -27.97 -3.02 -42.37
CA VAL A 31 -28.09 -3.54 -41.01
C VAL A 31 -28.19 -2.29 -40.15
N GLU A 32 -29.42 -1.97 -39.72
CA GLU A 32 -29.64 -0.94 -38.71
C GLU A 32 -28.78 -1.30 -37.50
N ALA A 33 -27.88 -0.40 -37.12
CA ALA A 33 -27.19 -0.49 -35.85
C ALA A 33 -28.27 -0.51 -34.77
N SER A 34 -28.43 -1.65 -34.10
CA SER A 34 -29.38 -1.77 -33.00
C SER A 34 -28.95 -0.78 -31.92
N THR A 35 -29.70 0.31 -31.78
CA THR A 35 -29.64 1.25 -30.66
C THR A 35 -30.31 0.66 -29.41
N GLU A 36 -30.27 -0.67 -29.26
CA GLU A 36 -30.80 -1.35 -28.07
C GLU A 36 -29.70 -1.36 -27.00
N LYS A 37 -29.95 -0.61 -25.92
CA LYS A 37 -29.13 -0.62 -24.71
C LYS A 37 -28.99 -2.05 -24.21
N PRO A 38 -27.78 -2.62 -24.18
CA PRO A 38 -27.61 -4.00 -23.78
C PRO A 38 -27.42 -4.01 -22.25
N PHE A 39 -28.52 -4.34 -21.55
CA PHE A 39 -28.87 -4.08 -20.13
C PHE A 39 -29.29 -2.65 -19.81
N ASP A 40 -30.60 -2.41 -19.83
CA ASP A 40 -31.21 -1.33 -19.05
C ASP A 40 -31.19 -1.78 -17.57
N PHE A 41 -30.04 -1.66 -16.90
CA PHE A 41 -30.13 -1.31 -15.49
C PHE A 41 -30.71 0.10 -15.49
N ASP A 42 -32.05 0.19 -15.43
CA ASP A 42 -32.73 1.37 -14.92
C ASP A 42 -31.92 1.88 -13.71
N GLU A 43 -31.81 3.20 -13.52
CA GLU A 43 -31.23 3.77 -12.29
C GLU A 43 -31.81 3.09 -11.04
N GLU A 44 -33.08 2.68 -11.08
CA GLU A 44 -33.77 1.91 -10.05
C GLU A 44 -33.12 0.53 -9.78
N ASN A 45 -32.65 -0.18 -10.82
CA ASN A 45 -31.96 -1.47 -10.68
C ASN A 45 -30.55 -1.32 -10.09
N VAL A 46 -29.80 -0.26 -10.45
CA VAL A 46 -28.47 0.01 -9.86
C VAL A 46 -28.61 0.42 -8.40
N GLN A 47 -29.57 1.30 -8.09
CA GLN A 47 -29.83 1.73 -6.73
C GLN A 47 -30.16 0.53 -5.81
N THR A 48 -30.96 -0.42 -6.31
CA THR A 48 -31.25 -1.68 -5.62
C THR A 48 -29.98 -2.51 -5.35
N LEU A 49 -29.04 -2.58 -6.30
CA LEU A 49 -27.76 -3.26 -6.09
C LEU A 49 -26.88 -2.54 -5.07
N VAL A 50 -26.85 -1.20 -5.12
CA VAL A 50 -26.10 -0.37 -4.16
C VAL A 50 -26.62 -0.57 -2.74
N GLU A 51 -27.95 -0.56 -2.55
CA GLU A 51 -28.59 -0.82 -1.26
C GLU A 51 -28.25 -2.22 -0.74
N ASP A 52 -28.40 -3.25 -1.58
CA ASP A 52 -28.03 -4.63 -1.20
C ASP A 52 -26.54 -4.75 -0.86
N ALA A 53 -25.65 -4.07 -1.58
CA ALA A 53 -24.22 -4.07 -1.31
C ALA A 53 -23.87 -3.39 0.02
N ILE A 54 -24.52 -2.27 0.34
CA ILE A 54 -24.36 -1.56 1.62
C ILE A 54 -24.88 -2.41 2.78
N ASP A 55 -26.05 -3.03 2.63
CA ASP A 55 -26.62 -3.92 3.65
C ASP A 55 -25.75 -5.15 3.86
N TRP A 56 -25.24 -5.75 2.77
CA TRP A 56 -24.32 -6.87 2.84
C TRP A 56 -23.02 -6.49 3.54
N ALA A 57 -22.46 -5.31 3.23
CA ALA A 57 -21.26 -4.80 3.89
C ALA A 57 -21.42 -4.73 5.42
N HIS A 58 -22.59 -4.29 5.92
CA HIS A 58 -22.89 -4.30 7.35
C HIS A 58 -22.97 -5.72 7.92
N ASN A 59 -23.64 -6.65 7.22
CA ASN A 59 -23.80 -8.03 7.66
C ASN A 59 -22.49 -8.84 7.71
N ILE A 60 -21.50 -8.50 6.89
CA ILE A 60 -20.18 -9.15 6.91
C ILE A 60 -19.12 -8.40 7.74
N PHE A 61 -19.52 -7.37 8.48
CA PHE A 61 -18.64 -6.52 9.30
C PHE A 61 -17.60 -5.72 8.50
N LEU A 62 -17.95 -5.30 7.28
CA LEU A 62 -17.15 -4.38 6.49
C LEU A 62 -17.54 -2.92 6.80
N VAL A 63 -17.31 -2.54 8.06
CA VAL A 63 -17.78 -1.28 8.64
C VAL A 63 -16.67 -0.51 9.35
N MET A 64 -16.90 0.79 9.55
CA MET A 64 -16.06 1.71 10.29
C MET A 64 -16.91 2.59 11.20
N ARG A 65 -16.30 3.14 12.27
CA ARG A 65 -16.98 4.16 13.07
C ARG A 65 -17.22 5.41 12.22
N THR A 66 -18.33 6.10 12.49
CA THR A 66 -18.66 7.34 11.79
C THR A 66 -17.66 8.46 12.13
N PRO A 67 -17.54 9.50 11.29
CA PRO A 67 -16.71 10.66 11.60
C PRO A 67 -17.11 11.39 12.89
N GLU A 68 -18.39 11.37 13.26
CA GLU A 68 -18.99 12.04 14.41
C GLU A 68 -18.74 11.25 15.70
N HIS A 69 -18.63 9.92 15.61
CA HIS A 69 -18.57 9.02 16.77
C HIS A 69 -17.33 8.11 16.77
N LYS A 70 -16.14 8.71 16.67
CA LYS A 70 -14.85 7.96 16.62
C LYS A 70 -14.49 7.22 17.91
N ASP A 71 -15.19 7.48 19.02
CA ASP A 71 -14.93 6.89 20.34
C ASP A 71 -15.84 5.72 20.71
N ARG A 72 -16.99 5.56 20.05
CA ARG A 72 -17.96 4.52 20.34
C ARG A 72 -18.33 3.72 19.09
N SER A 73 -18.93 2.55 19.28
CA SER A 73 -19.20 1.59 18.19
C SER A 73 -20.69 1.26 18.03
N ASP A 74 -21.57 1.98 18.72
CA ASP A 74 -23.02 1.79 18.70
C ASP A 74 -23.62 2.11 17.33
N VAL A 75 -23.02 3.08 16.63
CA VAL A 75 -23.38 3.48 15.27
C VAL A 75 -22.14 3.38 14.39
N VAL A 76 -22.30 2.74 13.23
CA VAL A 76 -21.25 2.49 12.26
C VAL A 76 -21.76 2.82 10.87
N GLN A 77 -20.84 2.90 9.92
CA GLN A 77 -21.12 3.04 8.50
C GLN A 77 -20.26 2.04 7.72
N ASN A 78 -20.63 1.72 6.49
CA ASN A 78 -19.78 0.92 5.61
C ASN A 78 -18.42 1.59 5.39
N VAL A 79 -17.39 0.79 5.09
CA VAL A 79 -16.19 1.34 4.44
C VAL A 79 -16.55 1.81 3.03
N PRO A 80 -15.80 2.72 2.39
CA PRO A 80 -16.03 3.03 0.98
C PRO A 80 -15.50 1.90 0.08
N PHE A 81 -16.27 1.48 -0.92
CA PHE A 81 -15.91 0.40 -1.86
C PHE A 81 -16.47 0.65 -3.28
N THR A 82 -15.97 -0.07 -4.27
CA THR A 82 -16.57 -0.13 -5.62
C THR A 82 -17.76 -1.09 -5.67
N LEU A 83 -18.76 -0.87 -6.51
CA LEU A 83 -19.88 -1.82 -6.61
C LEU A 83 -19.45 -3.16 -7.23
N PHE A 84 -18.61 -3.10 -8.26
CA PHE A 84 -18.09 -4.25 -8.98
C PHE A 84 -16.56 -4.35 -8.85
N PRO A 85 -15.97 -5.54 -9.01
CA PRO A 85 -14.53 -5.67 -9.07
C PRO A 85 -14.01 -5.04 -10.36
N SER A 86 -13.01 -4.16 -10.26
CA SER A 86 -12.46 -3.50 -11.44
C SER A 86 -11.67 -4.48 -12.33
N PRO A 87 -11.82 -4.41 -13.67
CA PRO A 87 -11.04 -5.21 -14.60
C PRO A 87 -9.53 -4.96 -14.49
N PHE A 88 -8.75 -6.02 -14.52
CA PHE A 88 -7.30 -5.94 -14.45
C PHE A 88 -6.63 -7.02 -15.31
N PRO A 89 -5.63 -6.71 -16.16
CA PRO A 89 -4.97 -7.71 -16.99
C PRO A 89 -4.33 -8.80 -16.15
N ARG A 90 -4.68 -10.07 -16.43
CA ARG A 90 -4.19 -11.24 -15.68
C ARG A 90 -2.67 -11.30 -15.61
N GLU A 91 -1.99 -11.04 -16.71
CA GLU A 91 -0.53 -11.06 -16.78
C GLU A 91 0.13 -10.01 -15.88
N MET A 92 -0.47 -8.81 -15.78
CA MET A 92 0.03 -7.76 -14.89
C MET A 92 -0.17 -8.13 -13.41
N PHE A 93 -1.30 -8.76 -13.08
CA PHE A 93 -1.54 -9.24 -11.73
C PHE A 93 -0.55 -10.35 -11.36
N LYS A 94 -0.34 -11.30 -12.28
CA LYS A 94 0.63 -12.38 -12.11
C LYS A 94 2.04 -11.83 -11.89
N GLU A 95 2.46 -10.83 -12.68
CA GLU A 95 3.76 -10.17 -12.52
C GLU A 95 3.91 -9.54 -11.12
N ALA A 96 2.87 -8.88 -10.60
CA ALA A 96 2.88 -8.27 -9.26
C ALA A 96 3.04 -9.34 -8.16
N VAL A 97 2.39 -10.49 -8.31
CA VAL A 97 2.49 -11.61 -7.38
C VAL A 97 3.85 -12.30 -7.46
N ASP A 98 4.36 -12.56 -8.66
CA ASP A 98 5.63 -13.25 -8.90
C ASP A 98 6.82 -12.45 -8.34
N VAL A 99 6.81 -11.13 -8.50
CA VAL A 99 7.90 -10.25 -8.01
C VAL A 99 7.85 -10.01 -6.50
N ALA A 100 6.72 -10.28 -5.85
CA ALA A 100 6.48 -9.89 -4.45
C ALA A 100 7.55 -10.41 -3.48
N LYS A 101 8.06 -11.64 -3.68
CA LYS A 101 9.13 -12.21 -2.87
C LYS A 101 10.44 -11.44 -3.03
N ALA A 102 10.83 -11.19 -4.28
CA ALA A 102 12.04 -10.44 -4.61
C ALA A 102 11.98 -9.01 -4.03
N MET A 103 10.84 -8.34 -4.19
CA MET A 103 10.61 -7.00 -3.66
C MET A 103 10.70 -6.98 -2.12
N SER A 104 10.13 -7.97 -1.43
CA SER A 104 10.23 -8.07 0.03
C SER A 104 11.66 -8.32 0.52
N LEU A 105 12.41 -9.18 -0.17
CA LEU A 105 13.82 -9.44 0.09
C LEU A 105 14.70 -8.21 -0.15
N LEU A 106 14.40 -7.40 -1.17
CA LEU A 106 15.13 -6.18 -1.45
C LEU A 106 15.08 -5.22 -0.25
N TYR A 107 13.89 -4.86 0.20
CA TYR A 107 13.73 -3.91 1.30
C TYR A 107 14.22 -4.47 2.64
N PHE A 108 14.15 -5.79 2.84
CA PHE A 108 14.86 -6.44 3.95
C PHE A 108 16.36 -6.15 3.91
N ARG A 109 17.02 -6.45 2.78
CA ARG A 109 18.47 -6.33 2.65
C ARG A 109 18.91 -4.86 2.74
N VAL A 110 18.12 -3.95 2.19
CA VAL A 110 18.30 -2.50 2.36
C VAL A 110 18.25 -2.10 3.84
N SER A 111 17.27 -2.57 4.60
CA SER A 111 17.13 -2.23 6.02
C SER A 111 18.30 -2.71 6.90
N ARG A 112 19.09 -3.67 6.40
CA ARG A 112 20.29 -4.17 7.10
C ARG A 112 21.56 -3.41 6.74
N ASP A 113 21.59 -2.76 5.59
CA ASP A 113 22.76 -2.03 5.11
C ASP A 113 22.71 -0.59 5.62
N PHE A 114 23.13 -0.38 6.88
CA PHE A 114 23.10 0.95 7.49
C PHE A 114 24.04 1.95 6.80
N GLU A 115 25.14 1.48 6.20
CA GLU A 115 26.03 2.32 5.38
C GLU A 115 25.33 2.81 4.12
N PHE A 116 24.55 1.96 3.47
CA PHE A 116 23.70 2.38 2.36
C PHE A 116 22.66 3.42 2.79
N LEU A 117 21.97 3.22 3.92
CA LEU A 117 21.01 4.22 4.42
C LEU A 117 21.70 5.57 4.71
N LYS A 118 22.90 5.56 5.33
CA LYS A 118 23.70 6.78 5.54
C LYS A 118 24.05 7.46 4.22
N MET A 119 24.47 6.69 3.21
CA MET A 119 24.77 7.21 1.88
C MET A 119 23.54 7.87 1.24
N VAL A 120 22.37 7.22 1.31
CA VAL A 120 21.13 7.73 0.72
C VAL A 120 20.65 9.02 1.39
N TYR A 121 20.77 9.11 2.71
CA TYR A 121 20.20 10.21 3.48
C TYR A 121 21.15 11.38 3.73
N LYS A 122 22.45 11.27 3.37
CA LYS A 122 23.48 12.26 3.71
C LYS A 122 23.05 13.71 3.42
N ASP A 123 22.43 13.95 2.26
CA ASP A 123 22.05 15.29 1.80
C ASP A 123 20.69 15.74 2.39
N LEU A 124 19.89 14.80 2.89
CA LEU A 124 18.58 15.07 3.48
C LEU A 124 18.69 15.42 4.97
N LEU A 125 19.77 15.02 5.65
CA LEU A 125 19.91 15.24 7.09
C LEU A 125 19.78 16.73 7.43
N GLU A 126 20.31 17.65 6.62
CA GLU A 126 20.24 19.09 6.87
C GLU A 126 18.83 19.68 6.73
N SER A 127 18.00 19.16 5.81
CA SER A 127 16.68 19.72 5.48
C SER A 127 15.51 18.97 6.11
N ASP A 128 15.67 17.68 6.45
CA ASP A 128 14.61 16.84 7.00
C ASP A 128 14.89 16.46 8.45
N VAL A 129 14.21 17.16 9.37
CA VAL A 129 14.33 16.94 10.82
C VAL A 129 13.87 15.54 11.23
N SER A 130 12.86 14.98 10.56
CA SER A 130 12.31 13.66 10.91
C SER A 130 13.34 12.56 10.59
N ILE A 131 13.87 12.57 9.37
CA ILE A 131 14.91 11.62 8.93
C ILE A 131 16.17 11.77 9.78
N ARG A 132 16.61 13.01 10.08
CA ARG A 132 17.78 13.26 10.93
C ARG A 132 17.64 12.60 12.31
N ASN A 133 16.48 12.76 12.94
CA ASN A 133 16.22 12.18 14.25
C ASN A 133 16.19 10.64 14.21
N TYR A 134 15.57 10.04 13.18
CA TYR A 134 15.52 8.58 13.04
C TYR A 134 16.90 7.99 12.71
N MET A 135 17.69 8.63 11.85
CA MET A 135 19.07 8.23 11.55
C MET A 135 19.96 8.29 12.80
N LYS A 136 19.79 9.32 13.64
CA LYS A 136 20.51 9.43 14.93
C LYS A 136 20.15 8.27 15.87
N ILE A 137 18.86 7.94 16.00
CA ILE A 137 18.42 6.79 16.82
C ILE A 137 19.02 5.50 16.27
N CYS A 138 18.98 5.30 14.95
CA CYS A 138 19.54 4.11 14.31
C CYS A 138 21.05 4.00 14.54
N GLU A 139 21.79 5.11 14.48
CA GLU A 139 23.23 5.14 14.76
C GLU A 139 23.54 4.79 16.22
N GLU A 140 22.82 5.37 17.18
CA GLU A 140 22.95 5.03 18.60
C GLU A 140 22.68 3.53 18.85
N VAL A 141 21.58 3.00 18.28
CA VAL A 141 21.19 1.58 18.42
C VAL A 141 22.18 0.64 17.72
N HIS A 142 22.70 1.04 16.56
CA HIS A 142 23.70 0.27 15.83
C HIS A 142 25.02 0.18 16.62
N ASN A 143 25.49 1.31 17.17
CA ASN A 143 26.73 1.38 17.95
C ASN A 143 26.62 0.67 19.31
N GLU A 144 25.44 0.70 19.95
CA GLU A 144 25.17 -0.08 21.17
C GLU A 144 25.12 -1.59 20.92
N GLY A 145 24.92 -2.00 19.65
CA GLY A 145 24.76 -3.37 19.22
C GLY A 145 23.31 -3.85 19.36
N ILE A 146 22.74 -4.32 18.24
CA ILE A 146 21.35 -4.75 18.12
C ILE A 146 21.02 -5.88 19.10
N LYS A 147 20.07 -5.63 20.03
CA LYS A 147 19.66 -6.60 21.06
C LYS A 147 18.64 -7.63 20.60
N GLN A 148 17.87 -7.32 19.56
CA GLN A 148 16.88 -8.24 18.99
C GLN A 148 17.24 -8.58 17.54
N PRO A 149 17.78 -9.79 17.27
CA PRO A 149 18.18 -10.19 15.93
C PRO A 149 16.99 -10.61 15.05
N VAL A 150 15.81 -10.89 15.59
CA VAL A 150 14.63 -11.22 14.78
C VAL A 150 13.95 -9.94 14.32
N SER A 151 13.81 -9.80 13.00
CA SER A 151 13.00 -8.76 12.38
C SER A 151 11.81 -9.36 11.65
N ILE A 152 10.66 -8.69 11.78
CA ILE A 152 9.43 -9.03 11.09
C ILE A 152 8.69 -7.76 10.75
N TYR A 153 8.10 -7.72 9.56
CA TYR A 153 7.29 -6.60 9.12
C TYR A 153 6.29 -7.10 8.09
N LEU A 154 5.15 -6.42 8.04
CA LEU A 154 4.21 -6.53 6.94
C LEU A 154 4.65 -5.49 5.92
N GLN A 155 4.65 -5.86 4.64
CA GLN A 155 4.94 -4.98 3.52
C GLN A 155 3.76 -5.03 2.56
N ARG A 156 3.41 -3.90 1.95
CA ARG A 156 2.51 -3.84 0.80
C ARG A 156 3.21 -3.11 -0.34
N SER A 157 3.44 -3.80 -1.44
CA SER A 157 4.00 -3.20 -2.67
C SER A 157 2.86 -2.85 -3.60
N ASP A 158 2.77 -1.58 -3.97
CA ASP A 158 1.62 -1.02 -4.67
C ASP A 158 1.97 -0.73 -6.14
N TYR A 159 1.07 -1.10 -7.06
CA TYR A 159 1.32 -1.06 -8.51
C TYR A 159 0.12 -0.52 -9.30
N LEU A 160 0.40 0.19 -10.41
CA LEU A 160 -0.55 0.52 -11.46
C LEU A 160 -0.18 -0.19 -12.76
N VAL A 161 -1.18 -0.41 -13.62
CA VAL A 161 -0.93 -0.76 -15.03
C VAL A 161 -0.70 0.53 -15.79
N HIS A 162 0.51 0.70 -16.32
CA HIS A 162 0.85 1.77 -17.23
C HIS A 162 0.52 1.37 -18.67
N VAL A 163 -0.31 2.17 -19.34
CA VAL A 163 -0.67 2.00 -20.75
C VAL A 163 0.28 2.83 -21.61
N LYS A 164 1.02 2.14 -22.46
CA LYS A 164 1.78 2.75 -23.55
C LYS A 164 1.02 2.59 -24.85
N GLU A 165 0.91 3.68 -25.58
CA GLU A 165 0.37 3.69 -26.94
C GLU A 165 1.54 3.48 -27.90
N ASP A 166 1.50 2.38 -28.66
CA ASP A 166 2.46 2.10 -29.73
C ASP A 166 1.69 1.94 -31.04
N GLY A 167 1.44 3.08 -31.71
CA GLY A 167 0.55 3.14 -32.87
C GLY A 167 -0.89 2.81 -32.48
N ALA A 168 -1.45 1.74 -33.05
CA ALA A 168 -2.83 1.29 -32.79
C ALA A 168 -2.94 0.27 -31.65
N GLU A 169 -1.82 -0.29 -31.16
CA GLU A 169 -1.82 -1.30 -30.10
C GLU A 169 -1.55 -0.68 -28.73
N LYS A 170 -2.32 -1.09 -27.72
CA LYS A 170 -2.09 -0.74 -26.32
C LYS A 170 -1.20 -1.79 -25.68
N LYS A 171 -0.04 -1.37 -25.17
CA LYS A 171 0.84 -2.22 -24.38
C LYS A 171 0.69 -1.90 -22.89
N PHE A 172 0.51 -2.95 -22.09
CA PHE A 172 0.40 -2.84 -20.64
C PHE A 172 1.73 -3.16 -19.96
N GLU A 173 2.15 -2.32 -19.03
CA GLU A 173 3.31 -2.53 -18.18
C GLU A 173 2.94 -2.35 -16.72
N LEU A 174 3.32 -3.30 -15.85
CA LEU A 174 3.14 -3.15 -14.42
C LEU A 174 4.21 -2.20 -13.88
N LYS A 175 3.79 -1.13 -13.20
CA LYS A 175 4.70 -0.13 -12.62
C LYS A 175 4.42 0.08 -11.14
N GLN A 176 5.48 0.00 -10.33
CA GLN A 176 5.42 0.21 -8.90
C GLN A 176 5.23 1.69 -8.59
N ILE A 177 4.28 1.98 -7.72
CA ILE A 177 4.01 3.32 -7.18
C ILE A 177 4.86 3.58 -5.96
N GLU A 178 4.83 2.64 -5.02
CA GLU A 178 5.52 2.73 -3.74
C GLU A 178 5.59 1.36 -3.04
N VAL A 179 6.42 1.30 -2.00
CA VAL A 179 6.42 0.21 -1.03
C VAL A 179 6.04 0.78 0.33
N ASN A 180 5.08 0.12 0.99
CA ASN A 180 4.58 0.46 2.32
C ASN A 180 5.00 -0.61 3.32
N GLY A 181 5.33 -0.20 4.56
CA GLY A 181 5.94 -1.10 5.55
C GLY A 181 5.76 -0.76 7.03
N GLY A 182 5.40 0.50 7.35
CA GLY A 182 5.02 0.96 8.69
C GLY A 182 3.59 0.56 9.04
N SER A 183 2.68 1.55 9.08
CA SER A 183 1.25 1.33 9.28
C SER A 183 0.56 0.88 7.99
N ILE A 184 0.29 -0.42 7.87
CA ILE A 184 -0.35 -0.98 6.69
C ILE A 184 -1.86 -1.14 6.91
N GLY A 185 -2.62 -0.34 6.17
CA GLY A 185 -4.08 -0.41 6.15
C GLY A 185 -4.63 -1.68 5.50
N GLY A 186 -5.77 -2.12 6.05
CA GLY A 186 -6.71 -3.14 5.57
C GLY A 186 -6.17 -4.56 5.37
N ALA A 187 -5.01 -4.89 5.91
CA ALA A 187 -4.59 -6.28 6.14
C ALA A 187 -5.33 -6.97 7.33
N ASN A 188 -6.47 -6.38 7.75
CA ASN A 188 -7.25 -6.72 8.94
C ASN A 188 -8.69 -7.14 8.55
N GLY A 189 -8.79 -7.95 7.50
CA GLY A 189 -10.06 -8.59 7.13
C GLY A 189 -10.84 -7.91 6.02
N ILE A 190 -10.36 -6.80 5.47
CA ILE A 190 -11.08 -6.02 4.44
C ILE A 190 -11.05 -6.71 3.05
N PRO A 191 -9.88 -7.06 2.46
CA PRO A 191 -9.81 -7.55 1.08
C PRO A 191 -10.71 -8.75 0.74
N PRO A 192 -10.75 -9.83 1.55
CA PRO A 192 -11.61 -10.96 1.22
C PRO A 192 -13.11 -10.61 1.33
N ARG A 193 -13.48 -9.67 2.21
CA ARG A 193 -14.87 -9.19 2.36
C ARG A 193 -15.32 -8.29 1.22
N ILE A 194 -14.41 -7.46 0.69
CA ILE A 194 -14.67 -6.71 -0.56
C ILE A 194 -14.93 -7.69 -1.70
N THR A 195 -14.11 -8.74 -1.79
CA THR A 195 -14.31 -9.78 -2.82
C THR A 195 -15.61 -10.59 -2.60
N GLU A 196 -16.09 -10.69 -1.36
CA GLU A 196 -17.38 -11.29 -1.03
C GLU A 196 -18.56 -10.45 -1.52
N ILE A 197 -18.52 -9.12 -1.33
CA ILE A 197 -19.48 -8.18 -1.92
C ILE A 197 -19.46 -8.31 -3.45
N HIS A 198 -18.28 -8.23 -4.07
CA HIS A 198 -18.14 -8.28 -5.51
C HIS A 198 -18.63 -9.58 -6.14
N ALA A 199 -18.38 -10.73 -5.50
CA ALA A 199 -18.92 -12.00 -5.97
C ALA A 199 -20.46 -12.03 -5.93
N ARG A 200 -21.07 -11.45 -4.90
CA ARG A 200 -22.53 -11.33 -4.78
C ARG A 200 -23.10 -10.37 -5.84
N MET A 201 -22.45 -9.23 -6.07
CA MET A 201 -22.87 -8.27 -7.09
C MET A 201 -22.78 -8.87 -8.49
N LEU A 202 -21.71 -9.62 -8.77
CA LEU A 202 -21.57 -10.36 -10.02
C LEU A 202 -22.62 -11.47 -10.17
N GLU A 203 -22.93 -12.22 -9.12
CA GLU A 203 -24.01 -13.22 -9.13
C GLU A 203 -25.37 -12.58 -9.46
N LYS A 204 -25.71 -11.46 -8.81
CA LYS A 204 -26.94 -10.71 -9.10
C LYS A 204 -26.97 -10.11 -10.50
N ALA A 205 -25.80 -9.77 -11.05
CA ALA A 205 -25.63 -9.35 -12.44
C ALA A 205 -25.60 -10.54 -13.43
N GLY A 206 -25.80 -11.78 -12.99
CA GLY A 206 -25.86 -12.95 -13.87
C GLY A 206 -24.51 -13.60 -14.18
N MET A 207 -23.48 -13.32 -13.39
CA MET A 207 -22.13 -13.91 -13.47
C MET A 207 -21.75 -14.67 -12.18
N PRO A 208 -22.46 -15.75 -11.83
CA PRO A 208 -22.17 -16.52 -10.62
C PRO A 208 -20.92 -17.40 -10.78
N ASN A 209 -20.38 -17.86 -9.63
CA ASN A 209 -19.38 -18.94 -9.55
C ASN A 209 -18.07 -18.72 -10.31
N LEU A 210 -17.58 -17.47 -10.37
CA LEU A 210 -16.28 -17.19 -10.98
C LEU A 210 -15.13 -17.87 -10.23
N PRO A 211 -14.17 -18.50 -10.97
CA PRO A 211 -13.02 -19.17 -10.38
C PRO A 211 -12.01 -18.17 -9.80
N GLU A 212 -11.11 -18.64 -8.94
CA GLU A 212 -10.16 -17.79 -8.19
C GLU A 212 -9.08 -17.16 -9.08
N ASP A 213 -8.83 -17.72 -10.26
CA ASP A 213 -7.99 -17.10 -11.29
C ASP A 213 -8.70 -15.95 -11.99
N VAL A 214 -10.03 -15.84 -11.97
CA VAL A 214 -10.78 -14.68 -12.49
C VAL A 214 -11.11 -13.68 -11.38
N LEU A 215 -11.51 -14.16 -10.20
CA LEU A 215 -11.83 -13.33 -9.04
C LEU A 215 -10.96 -13.75 -7.84
N PRO A 216 -9.73 -13.21 -7.71
CA PRO A 216 -8.81 -13.55 -6.64
C PRO A 216 -9.37 -13.22 -5.25
N ARG A 217 -9.52 -14.24 -4.38
CA ARG A 217 -10.25 -14.10 -3.11
C ARG A 217 -9.44 -13.54 -1.94
N SER A 218 -8.11 -13.44 -2.05
CA SER A 218 -7.22 -12.93 -0.99
C SER A 218 -7.50 -13.53 0.40
N LYS A 219 -7.86 -14.83 0.50
CA LYS A 219 -8.36 -15.43 1.76
C LYS A 219 -7.37 -15.29 2.92
N GLN A 220 -6.08 -15.46 2.67
CA GLN A 220 -5.05 -15.36 3.70
C GLN A 220 -4.80 -13.90 4.16
N ALA A 221 -5.17 -12.91 3.34
CA ALA A 221 -5.02 -11.49 3.67
C ALA A 221 -6.02 -11.06 4.74
N ARG A 222 -7.03 -11.90 5.01
CA ARG A 222 -8.01 -11.70 6.08
C ARG A 222 -7.32 -11.37 7.40
N SER A 223 -6.30 -12.14 7.77
CA SER A 223 -5.68 -12.07 9.09
C SER A 223 -4.17 -11.85 9.00
N ALA A 224 -3.69 -11.21 7.93
CA ALA A 224 -2.26 -11.07 7.66
C ALA A 224 -1.51 -10.38 8.82
N SER A 225 -2.07 -9.28 9.34
CA SER A 225 -1.49 -8.56 10.47
C SER A 225 -1.46 -9.42 11.74
N ALA A 226 -2.59 -10.03 12.10
CA ALA A 226 -2.68 -10.95 13.25
C ALA A 226 -1.70 -12.13 13.15
N SER A 227 -1.65 -12.79 11.98
CA SER A 227 -0.74 -13.92 11.74
C SER A 227 0.73 -13.52 11.80
N MET A 228 1.10 -12.34 11.29
CA MET A 228 2.43 -11.78 11.45
C MET A 228 2.76 -11.57 12.93
N LEU A 229 1.89 -10.90 13.69
CA LEU A 229 2.08 -10.60 15.10
C LEU A 229 2.21 -11.86 15.97
N VAL A 230 1.38 -12.87 15.72
CA VAL A 230 1.49 -14.19 16.38
C VAL A 230 2.79 -14.89 16.00
N THR A 231 3.20 -14.81 14.74
CA THR A 231 4.49 -15.38 14.28
C THR A 231 5.65 -14.71 15.02
N ALA A 232 5.64 -13.39 15.15
CA ALA A 232 6.65 -12.64 15.90
C ALA A 232 6.69 -13.07 17.38
N TRP A 233 5.53 -13.11 18.03
CA TRP A 233 5.43 -13.51 19.44
C TRP A 233 5.94 -14.93 19.68
N ASN A 234 5.59 -15.88 18.79
CA ASN A 234 6.11 -17.25 18.85
C ASN A 234 7.64 -17.31 18.70
N LYS A 235 8.23 -16.43 17.88
CA LYS A 235 9.68 -16.33 17.73
C LYS A 235 10.38 -15.72 18.93
N PHE A 236 9.73 -14.80 19.64
CA PHE A 236 10.23 -14.27 20.91
C PHE A 236 10.26 -15.33 22.01
N ASN A 237 9.33 -16.31 21.96
CA ASN A 237 9.33 -17.52 22.78
C ASN A 237 9.30 -17.27 24.30
N ASN A 238 8.48 -16.32 24.75
CA ASN A 238 8.20 -16.09 26.17
C ASN A 238 6.68 -16.07 26.40
N PRO A 239 6.12 -17.07 27.11
CA PRO A 239 4.67 -17.18 27.30
C PRO A 239 4.07 -16.06 28.16
N ASN A 240 4.88 -15.35 28.95
CA ASN A 240 4.43 -14.24 29.80
C ASN A 240 4.50 -12.88 29.09
N ALA A 241 5.09 -12.84 27.89
CA ALA A 241 5.28 -11.60 27.16
C ALA A 241 4.03 -11.21 26.38
N ILE A 242 3.85 -9.91 26.15
CA ILE A 242 2.69 -9.34 25.46
C ILE A 242 3.09 -8.67 24.14
N ILE A 243 2.11 -8.40 23.30
CA ILE A 243 2.26 -7.55 22.12
C ILE A 243 1.80 -6.14 22.49
N VAL A 244 2.60 -5.13 22.18
CA VAL A 244 2.21 -3.73 22.30
C VAL A 244 2.09 -3.13 20.91
N SER A 245 0.92 -2.60 20.56
CA SER A 245 0.68 -1.87 19.32
C SER A 245 0.55 -0.38 19.58
N LEU A 246 1.48 0.41 19.05
CA LEU A 246 1.46 1.85 19.11
C LEU A 246 0.45 2.38 18.09
N VAL A 247 -0.52 3.18 18.54
CA VAL A 247 -1.56 3.78 17.68
C VAL A 247 -1.53 5.31 17.75
N LEU A 248 -1.94 5.97 16.67
CA LEU A 248 -1.85 7.43 16.57
C LEU A 248 -2.88 8.14 17.45
N LYS A 249 -4.08 7.57 17.53
CA LYS A 249 -5.24 8.15 18.21
C LYS A 249 -5.96 7.06 18.98
N ASP A 250 -6.36 7.37 20.20
CA ASP A 250 -7.22 6.50 21.01
C ASP A 250 -8.58 6.29 20.34
N LYS A 251 -9.05 7.33 19.65
CA LYS A 251 -10.31 7.39 18.92
C LYS A 251 -10.04 7.32 17.41
N SER A 252 -10.61 6.33 16.71
CA SER A 252 -10.34 6.10 15.29
C SER A 252 -11.57 5.58 14.55
N LYS A 253 -11.76 6.05 13.31
CA LYS A 253 -12.74 5.49 12.36
C LYS A 253 -12.47 3.99 12.12
N TRP A 254 -11.20 3.61 12.06
CA TRP A 254 -10.72 2.25 11.79
C TRP A 254 -10.65 1.36 13.04
N HIS A 255 -11.44 1.63 14.07
CA HIS A 255 -11.43 0.85 15.33
C HIS A 255 -11.73 -0.65 15.11
N PHE A 256 -12.60 -0.98 14.15
CA PHE A 256 -12.93 -2.38 13.85
C PHE A 256 -11.76 -3.17 13.28
N CYS A 257 -10.86 -2.56 12.49
CA CYS A 257 -9.64 -3.22 12.01
C CYS A 257 -8.74 -3.65 13.19
N LYS A 258 -8.60 -2.75 14.17
CA LYS A 258 -7.86 -3.02 15.42
C LYS A 258 -8.49 -4.18 16.19
N ARG A 259 -9.80 -4.16 16.44
CA ARG A 259 -10.49 -5.24 17.15
C ARG A 259 -10.48 -6.55 16.39
N PHE A 260 -10.55 -6.50 15.07
CA PHE A 260 -10.45 -7.67 14.22
C PHE A 260 -9.12 -8.39 14.42
N ASP A 261 -7.98 -7.67 14.43
CA ASP A 261 -6.68 -8.28 14.73
C ASP A 261 -6.65 -8.93 16.12
N GLU A 262 -7.17 -8.26 17.14
CA GLU A 262 -7.24 -8.79 18.51
C GLU A 262 -8.05 -10.10 18.56
N TYR A 263 -9.21 -10.16 17.90
CA TYR A 263 -10.03 -11.37 17.85
C TYR A 263 -9.37 -12.50 17.06
N GLU A 264 -8.66 -12.17 15.98
CA GLU A 264 -7.90 -13.16 15.22
C GLU A 264 -6.70 -13.71 16.02
N ILE A 265 -5.99 -12.86 16.77
CA ILE A 265 -4.93 -13.29 17.69
C ILE A 265 -5.50 -14.21 18.78
N ASP A 266 -6.62 -13.83 19.40
CA ASP A 266 -7.30 -14.66 20.40
C ASP A 266 -7.67 -16.03 19.83
N ARG A 267 -8.26 -16.05 18.63
CA ARG A 267 -8.67 -17.28 17.94
C ARG A 267 -7.47 -18.17 17.61
N MET A 268 -6.40 -17.61 17.03
CA MET A 268 -5.20 -18.36 16.63
C MET A 268 -4.42 -18.92 17.81
N THR A 269 -4.48 -18.25 18.97
CA THR A 269 -3.62 -18.57 20.11
C THR A 269 -4.36 -19.22 21.26
N ASN A 270 -5.68 -19.41 21.12
CA ASN A 270 -6.58 -19.80 22.19
C ASN A 270 -6.46 -18.85 23.40
N LYS A 271 -6.50 -17.53 23.12
CA LYS A 271 -6.40 -16.41 24.08
C LYS A 271 -5.12 -16.39 24.91
N ARG A 272 -4.06 -17.09 24.48
CA ARG A 272 -2.76 -17.08 25.17
C ARG A 272 -1.99 -15.79 24.96
N VAL A 273 -2.13 -15.17 23.78
CA VAL A 273 -1.37 -13.97 23.43
C VAL A 273 -2.22 -12.73 23.70
N LYS A 274 -1.73 -11.85 24.58
CA LYS A 274 -2.36 -10.56 24.84
C LYS A 274 -1.75 -9.48 23.97
N ILE A 275 -2.59 -8.76 23.22
CA ILE A 275 -2.23 -7.50 22.56
C ILE A 275 -2.77 -6.31 23.36
N VAL A 276 -1.94 -5.28 23.55
CA VAL A 276 -2.31 -4.02 24.20
C VAL A 276 -2.04 -2.89 23.22
N TYR A 277 -3.00 -1.98 23.06
CA TYR A 277 -2.87 -0.85 22.17
C TYR A 277 -2.69 0.42 22.99
N LEU A 278 -1.64 1.18 22.71
CA LEU A 278 -1.31 2.41 23.43
C LEU A 278 -1.27 3.58 22.47
N SER A 279 -1.81 4.73 22.87
CA SER A 279 -1.38 5.99 22.26
C SER A 279 0.08 6.28 22.55
N ILE A 280 0.67 7.19 21.76
CA ILE A 280 1.99 7.75 22.03
C ILE A 280 2.08 8.27 23.48
N SER A 281 1.04 8.94 23.97
CA SER A 281 1.02 9.51 25.31
C SER A 281 1.07 8.45 26.42
N GLU A 282 0.36 7.33 26.23
CA GLU A 282 0.35 6.21 27.17
C GLU A 282 1.66 5.44 27.10
N ALA A 283 2.18 5.19 25.89
CA ALA A 283 3.47 4.54 25.67
C ALA A 283 4.60 5.28 26.40
N ILE A 284 4.67 6.62 26.28
CA ILE A 284 5.65 7.46 27.00
C ILE A 284 5.50 7.29 28.52
N LYS A 285 4.27 7.23 29.03
CA LYS A 285 4.01 7.15 30.47
C LYS A 285 4.27 5.76 31.04
N MET A 286 3.98 4.71 30.29
CA MET A 286 3.84 3.35 30.85
C MET A 286 4.97 2.40 30.44
N LEU A 287 5.64 2.61 29.30
CA LEU A 287 6.72 1.73 28.87
C LEU A 287 8.00 2.01 29.66
N ARG A 288 8.71 0.95 30.01
CA ARG A 288 10.00 1.01 30.71
C ARG A 288 10.98 0.04 30.05
N LEU A 289 12.26 0.36 30.08
CA LEU A 289 13.35 -0.50 29.64
C LEU A 289 14.18 -0.88 30.85
N ASP A 290 14.30 -2.18 31.09
CA ASP A 290 15.14 -2.74 32.15
C ASP A 290 16.64 -2.63 31.78
N GLU A 291 17.51 -2.86 32.76
CA GLU A 291 18.98 -2.91 32.56
C GLU A 291 19.41 -4.03 31.59
N ASP A 292 18.63 -5.12 31.49
CA ASP A 292 18.85 -6.23 30.55
C ASP A 292 18.26 -5.98 29.15
N PHE A 293 17.82 -4.74 28.87
CA PHE A 293 17.16 -4.31 27.65
C PHE A 293 15.76 -4.92 27.42
N THR A 294 15.14 -5.55 28.42
CA THR A 294 13.73 -5.97 28.32
C THR A 294 12.80 -4.76 28.34
N LEU A 295 12.02 -4.57 27.27
CA LEU A 295 10.92 -3.60 27.27
C LEU A 295 9.75 -4.15 28.08
N ARG A 296 9.17 -3.34 28.97
CA ARG A 296 8.04 -3.71 29.81
C ARG A 296 6.87 -2.76 29.70
N LEU A 297 5.69 -3.33 29.86
CA LEU A 297 4.44 -2.63 30.14
C LEU A 297 3.82 -3.23 31.40
N GLU A 298 3.64 -2.42 32.45
CA GLU A 298 3.03 -2.87 33.73
C GLU A 298 3.70 -4.13 34.29
N GLY A 299 5.04 -4.19 34.25
CA GLY A 299 5.83 -5.32 34.73
C GLY A 299 5.90 -6.53 33.77
N LYS A 300 5.08 -6.57 32.71
CA LYS A 300 5.10 -7.66 31.72
C LYS A 300 6.12 -7.39 30.62
N PRO A 301 6.94 -8.38 30.22
CA PRO A 301 7.80 -8.23 29.05
C PRO A 301 7.00 -7.98 27.77
N VAL A 302 7.52 -7.15 26.88
CA VAL A 302 6.96 -6.90 25.56
C VAL A 302 7.72 -7.77 24.56
N ALA A 303 7.03 -8.75 23.96
CA ALA A 303 7.58 -9.60 22.92
C ALA A 303 7.68 -8.85 21.58
N VAL A 304 6.65 -8.08 21.26
CA VAL A 304 6.51 -7.39 19.97
C VAL A 304 6.08 -5.96 20.23
N PHE A 305 6.85 -5.01 19.68
CA PHE A 305 6.47 -3.60 19.62
C PHE A 305 6.06 -3.27 18.18
N TYR A 306 4.75 -3.27 17.94
CA TYR A 306 4.14 -3.04 16.64
C TYR A 306 3.87 -1.54 16.44
N ILE A 307 4.65 -0.90 15.57
CA ILE A 307 4.50 0.51 15.23
C ILE A 307 3.38 0.63 14.18
N ASN A 308 2.15 0.85 14.64
CA ASN A 308 1.00 1.03 13.77
C ASN A 308 0.64 2.51 13.60
N ILE A 309 1.66 3.32 13.32
CA ILE A 309 1.57 4.73 12.96
C ILE A 309 2.54 5.02 11.82
N ILE A 310 2.27 6.07 11.07
CA ILE A 310 3.20 6.59 10.08
C ILE A 310 4.26 7.40 10.80
N LEU A 311 5.55 7.15 10.52
CA LEU A 311 6.67 7.88 11.13
C LEU A 311 7.34 8.85 10.16
N ILE A 312 7.62 8.42 8.93
CA ILE A 312 8.26 9.27 7.91
C ILE A 312 7.35 10.44 7.55
N GLY A 313 7.91 11.66 7.55
CA GLY A 313 7.16 12.89 7.31
C GLY A 313 6.41 13.45 8.52
N VAL A 314 6.54 12.81 9.70
CA VAL A 314 5.92 13.28 10.95
C VAL A 314 6.98 13.88 11.86
N ILE A 315 6.80 15.13 12.28
CA ILE A 315 7.65 15.76 13.29
C ILE A 315 7.18 15.33 14.68
N LEU A 316 7.96 14.45 15.31
CA LEU A 316 7.67 13.92 16.64
C LEU A 316 8.30 14.78 17.75
N SER A 317 7.65 14.81 18.91
CA SER A 317 8.20 15.48 20.09
C SER A 317 9.42 14.72 20.64
N GLN A 318 10.31 15.42 21.35
CA GLN A 318 11.49 14.77 21.95
C GLN A 318 11.11 13.58 22.84
N LYS A 319 10.05 13.69 23.65
CA LYS A 319 9.56 12.59 24.50
C LYS A 319 9.16 11.36 23.68
N THR A 320 8.58 11.57 22.49
CA THR A 320 8.21 10.49 21.58
C THR A 320 9.45 9.84 20.97
N LEU A 321 10.43 10.65 20.57
CA LEU A 321 11.71 10.15 20.04
C LEU A 321 12.46 9.32 21.08
N GLU A 322 12.49 9.75 22.35
CA GLU A 322 13.10 8.97 23.44
C GLU A 322 12.35 7.64 23.67
N MET A 323 11.02 7.63 23.57
CA MET A 323 10.22 6.39 23.67
C MET A 323 10.50 5.43 22.49
N LEU A 324 10.58 5.95 21.26
CA LEU A 324 10.95 5.13 20.09
C LEU A 324 12.37 4.59 20.23
N LYS A 325 13.33 5.41 20.65
CA LYS A 325 14.71 4.98 20.93
C LYS A 325 14.73 3.87 21.98
N MET A 326 14.00 4.04 23.07
CA MET A 326 13.87 3.03 24.12
C MET A 326 13.33 1.70 23.56
N ALA A 327 12.30 1.75 22.71
CA ALA A 327 11.76 0.56 22.07
C ALA A 327 12.77 -0.10 21.10
N GLU A 328 13.48 0.69 20.28
CA GLU A 328 14.47 0.18 19.32
C GLU A 328 15.65 -0.51 20.00
N ARG A 329 16.15 0.06 21.11
CA ARG A 329 17.22 -0.52 21.94
C ARG A 329 16.82 -1.83 22.61
N SER A 330 15.53 -2.09 22.74
CA SER A 330 15.03 -3.23 23.51
C SER A 330 15.19 -4.58 22.81
N THR A 331 15.04 -5.65 23.60
CA THR A 331 14.91 -7.02 23.13
C THR A 331 13.56 -7.31 22.47
N ALA A 332 12.56 -6.42 22.52
CA ALA A 332 11.31 -6.63 21.81
C ALA A 332 11.54 -6.74 20.29
N ILE A 333 10.76 -7.57 19.61
CA ILE A 333 10.71 -7.62 18.15
C ILE A 333 9.97 -6.39 17.65
N LYS A 334 10.64 -5.56 16.85
CA LYS A 334 10.02 -4.39 16.23
C LYS A 334 9.31 -4.81 14.95
N SER A 335 8.12 -4.26 14.73
CA SER A 335 7.36 -4.45 13.49
C SER A 335 6.78 -3.12 13.01
N PRO A 336 7.39 -2.49 11.99
CA PRO A 336 8.79 -2.66 11.60
C PRO A 336 9.75 -2.02 12.62
N SER A 337 11.07 -2.21 12.44
CA SER A 337 12.10 -1.37 13.07
C SER A 337 12.26 -0.04 12.32
N LEU A 338 12.84 0.98 12.98
CA LEU A 338 13.18 2.26 12.35
C LEU A 338 14.11 2.10 11.14
N PHE A 339 15.01 1.11 11.14
CA PHE A 339 15.86 0.81 9.98
C PHE A 339 15.03 0.41 8.76
N TYR A 340 13.98 -0.39 8.98
CA TYR A 340 13.09 -0.81 7.91
C TYR A 340 12.13 0.32 7.50
N GLU A 341 11.62 1.11 8.44
CA GLU A 341 10.86 2.33 8.13
C GLU A 341 11.68 3.26 7.22
N LEU A 342 12.96 3.50 7.54
CA LEU A 342 13.86 4.27 6.69
C LEU A 342 14.14 3.61 5.34
N SER A 343 14.04 2.28 5.23
CA SER A 343 14.29 1.59 3.95
C SER A 343 13.18 1.80 2.93
N ILE A 344 11.95 2.11 3.35
CA ILE A 344 10.77 2.20 2.46
C ILE A 344 10.48 3.60 1.94
N SER A 345 11.35 4.58 2.20
CA SER A 345 11.13 5.95 1.75
C SER A 345 11.16 6.11 0.24
N LYS A 346 10.53 7.17 -0.24
CA LYS A 346 10.56 7.57 -1.66
C LYS A 346 11.99 7.83 -2.15
N LYS A 347 12.85 8.42 -1.31
CA LYS A 347 14.27 8.60 -1.65
C LYS A 347 15.01 7.27 -1.84
N VAL A 348 14.79 6.28 -0.96
CA VAL A 348 15.39 4.96 -1.14
C VAL A 348 14.85 4.28 -2.40
N GLN A 349 13.53 4.34 -2.64
CA GLN A 349 12.92 3.83 -3.88
C GLN A 349 13.58 4.42 -5.13
N GLN A 350 13.82 5.75 -5.14
CA GLN A 350 14.51 6.42 -6.23
C GLN A 350 15.94 5.92 -6.42
N VAL A 351 16.74 5.86 -5.35
CA VAL A 351 18.13 5.39 -5.44
C VAL A 351 18.20 3.94 -5.95
N LEU A 352 17.28 3.08 -5.53
CA LEU A 352 17.21 1.68 -6.01
C LEU A 352 16.99 1.57 -7.52
N THR A 353 16.46 2.59 -8.20
CA THR A 353 16.32 2.58 -9.67
C THR A 353 17.62 2.79 -10.43
N LEU A 354 18.67 3.33 -9.77
CA LEU A 354 19.96 3.60 -10.40
C LEU A 354 20.67 2.28 -10.82
N PRO A 355 21.50 2.32 -11.87
CA PRO A 355 22.28 1.16 -12.30
C PRO A 355 23.10 0.55 -11.15
N GLY A 356 23.04 -0.77 -10.98
CA GLY A 356 23.80 -1.49 -9.95
C GLY A 356 23.21 -1.46 -8.53
N MET A 357 22.20 -0.62 -8.25
CA MET A 357 21.69 -0.48 -6.87
C MET A 357 20.83 -1.65 -6.42
N VAL A 358 20.08 -2.30 -7.30
CA VAL A 358 19.39 -3.56 -6.95
C VAL A 358 20.41 -4.68 -6.84
N GLU A 359 21.34 -4.76 -7.78
CA GLU A 359 22.40 -5.77 -7.87
C GLU A 359 23.29 -5.79 -6.61
N ARG A 360 23.56 -4.62 -6.00
CA ARG A 360 24.21 -4.50 -4.69
C ARG A 360 23.60 -5.43 -3.64
N PHE A 361 22.27 -5.57 -3.66
CA PHE A 361 21.54 -6.39 -2.70
C PHE A 361 21.28 -7.82 -3.20
N PHE A 362 21.61 -8.17 -4.44
CA PHE A 362 21.47 -9.51 -5.00
C PHE A 362 22.77 -9.93 -5.72
N PRO A 363 23.88 -10.09 -4.98
CA PRO A 363 25.19 -10.37 -5.57
C PRO A 363 25.33 -11.81 -6.09
N ASP A 364 24.48 -12.75 -5.67
CA ASP A 364 24.47 -14.12 -6.20
C ASP A 364 23.87 -14.11 -7.62
N PRO A 365 24.61 -14.56 -8.66
CA PRO A 365 24.09 -14.64 -10.02
C PRO A 365 22.81 -15.47 -10.15
N LYS A 366 22.54 -16.41 -9.23
CA LYS A 366 21.29 -17.19 -9.20
C LYS A 366 20.07 -16.33 -8.89
N GLU A 367 20.26 -15.16 -8.29
CA GLU A 367 19.20 -14.20 -7.98
C GLU A 367 18.99 -13.16 -9.10
N ALA A 368 19.72 -13.23 -10.22
CA ALA A 368 19.54 -12.33 -11.35
C ALA A 368 18.09 -12.25 -11.87
N PRO A 369 17.29 -13.35 -11.92
CA PRO A 369 15.88 -13.25 -12.28
C PRO A 369 15.05 -12.38 -11.32
N MET A 370 15.40 -12.35 -10.03
CA MET A 370 14.76 -11.48 -9.04
C MET A 370 15.08 -10.01 -9.33
N VAL A 371 16.35 -9.70 -9.63
CA VAL A 371 16.79 -8.37 -10.04
C VAL A 371 16.02 -7.90 -11.27
N GLN A 372 15.94 -8.74 -12.30
CA GLN A 372 15.21 -8.43 -13.53
C GLN A 372 13.72 -8.18 -13.26
N GLY A 373 13.08 -9.03 -12.46
CA GLY A 373 11.68 -8.85 -12.06
C GLY A 373 11.45 -7.54 -11.33
N ILE A 374 12.28 -7.19 -10.34
CA ILE A 374 12.21 -5.91 -9.62
C ILE A 374 12.35 -4.75 -10.60
N ARG A 375 13.41 -4.73 -11.42
CA ARG A 375 13.71 -3.63 -12.34
C ARG A 375 12.62 -3.42 -13.38
N LYS A 376 11.98 -4.50 -13.85
CA LYS A 376 10.86 -4.44 -14.81
C LYS A 376 9.71 -3.58 -14.27
N THR A 377 9.46 -3.66 -12.97
CA THR A 377 8.39 -2.90 -12.30
C THR A 377 8.72 -1.45 -12.01
N PHE A 378 9.99 -1.01 -12.13
CA PHE A 378 10.32 0.38 -11.83
C PHE A 378 9.77 1.32 -12.91
N ALA A 379 9.14 2.40 -12.43
CA ALA A 379 8.99 3.61 -13.19
C ALA A 379 10.34 4.36 -13.23
N LYS A 380 10.42 5.40 -14.04
CA LYS A 380 11.55 6.34 -13.99
C LYS A 380 11.44 7.24 -12.76
N LEU A 381 12.52 7.30 -11.99
CA LEU A 381 12.66 8.15 -10.81
C LEU A 381 14.00 8.89 -10.87
N TRP A 382 14.00 10.16 -10.45
CA TRP A 382 15.16 11.04 -10.46
C TRP A 382 15.36 11.71 -9.10
N GLY A 383 16.62 11.74 -8.65
CA GLY A 383 17.06 12.58 -7.54
C GLY A 383 17.21 14.03 -7.99
N LEU A 384 17.09 14.97 -7.06
CA LEU A 384 17.15 16.42 -7.34
C LEU A 384 18.27 17.11 -6.55
N GLU A 385 19.05 16.35 -5.77
CA GLU A 385 20.08 16.84 -4.87
C GLU A 385 21.36 17.31 -5.58
N ASN A 386 21.62 16.84 -6.80
CA ASN A 386 22.83 17.17 -7.54
C ASN A 386 22.66 18.45 -8.39
N ASP A 387 23.79 19.04 -8.78
CA ASP A 387 23.86 20.16 -9.73
C ASP A 387 24.70 19.78 -10.97
N ASP A 388 24.50 18.56 -11.45
CA ASP A 388 25.04 18.08 -12.74
C ASP A 388 24.12 18.45 -13.91
N SER A 389 24.58 18.23 -15.15
CA SER A 389 23.80 18.55 -16.35
C SER A 389 22.50 17.76 -16.44
N GLU A 390 22.53 16.46 -16.11
CA GLU A 390 21.37 15.58 -16.18
C GLU A 390 20.26 16.04 -15.21
N THR A 391 20.63 16.41 -13.99
CA THR A 391 19.71 16.91 -12.97
C THR A 391 19.12 18.27 -13.35
N ARG A 392 19.92 19.17 -13.94
CA ARG A 392 19.41 20.46 -14.44
C ARG A 392 18.46 20.29 -15.62
N GLU A 393 18.76 19.36 -16.53
CA GLU A 393 17.92 19.07 -17.69
C GLU A 393 16.57 18.49 -17.26
N ILE A 394 16.55 17.51 -16.35
CA ILE A 394 15.27 16.93 -15.87
C ILE A 394 14.44 17.95 -15.09
N ILE A 395 15.06 18.83 -14.30
CA ILE A 395 14.35 19.92 -13.62
C ILE A 395 13.77 20.90 -14.64
N ALA A 396 14.53 21.27 -15.67
CA ALA A 396 14.05 22.17 -16.72
C ALA A 396 12.88 21.56 -17.51
N ASP A 397 12.97 20.28 -17.88
CA ASP A 397 11.89 19.55 -18.55
C ASP A 397 10.66 19.45 -17.65
N ALA A 398 10.82 19.15 -16.36
CA ALA A 398 9.70 19.10 -15.41
C ALA A 398 9.03 20.46 -15.16
N ILE A 399 9.77 21.57 -15.28
CA ILE A 399 9.20 22.92 -15.23
C ILE A 399 8.44 23.26 -16.51
N ALA A 400 8.94 22.82 -17.67
CA ALA A 400 8.34 23.09 -18.98
C ALA A 400 7.12 22.19 -19.28
N HIS A 401 7.17 20.93 -18.82
CA HIS A 401 6.20 19.88 -19.07
C HIS A 401 5.78 19.18 -17.76
N PRO A 402 5.22 19.91 -16.78
CA PRO A 402 4.94 19.35 -15.46
C PRO A 402 3.86 18.27 -15.47
N GLU A 403 3.04 18.17 -16.52
CA GLU A 403 2.05 17.11 -16.71
C GLU A 403 2.68 15.72 -16.84
N ARG A 404 3.97 15.63 -17.19
CA ARG A 404 4.72 14.37 -17.36
C ARG A 404 5.28 13.82 -16.06
N TYR A 405 5.19 14.57 -14.96
CA TYR A 405 5.88 14.24 -13.72
C TYR A 405 4.98 14.32 -12.50
N VAL A 406 5.44 13.65 -11.45
CA VAL A 406 4.94 13.80 -10.09
C VAL A 406 6.15 14.07 -9.21
N MET A 407 6.10 15.14 -8.42
CA MET A 407 7.15 15.42 -7.45
C MET A 407 6.68 14.96 -6.08
N LYS A 408 7.48 14.09 -5.44
CA LYS A 408 7.13 13.47 -4.18
C LYS A 408 8.09 13.93 -3.07
N PRO A 409 7.59 14.48 -1.96
CA PRO A 409 8.42 14.64 -0.77
C PRO A 409 8.65 13.29 -0.09
N ASN A 410 9.61 13.21 0.82
CA ASN A 410 9.81 12.04 1.69
C ASN A 410 8.78 11.99 2.82
N GLN A 411 7.51 11.78 2.47
CA GLN A 411 6.39 11.65 3.40
C GLN A 411 5.52 10.45 3.02
N GLU A 412 4.83 9.89 4.02
CA GLU A 412 3.93 8.75 3.87
C GLU A 412 2.47 9.13 4.23
N GLY A 413 1.50 8.34 3.75
CA GLY A 413 0.08 8.50 4.12
C GLY A 413 -0.83 9.22 3.12
N GLY A 414 -0.32 9.55 1.92
CA GLY A 414 -1.08 10.12 0.80
C GLY A 414 -1.35 11.63 0.92
N GLY A 415 -1.67 12.27 -0.21
CA GLY A 415 -2.04 13.68 -0.28
C GLY A 415 -0.89 14.68 -0.12
N LYS A 416 0.35 14.25 -0.41
CA LYS A 416 1.57 15.05 -0.19
C LYS A 416 2.34 15.39 -1.47
N ASN A 417 1.92 14.82 -2.61
CA ASN A 417 2.64 15.01 -3.87
C ASN A 417 2.27 16.35 -4.50
N PHE A 418 3.20 16.87 -5.29
CA PHE A 418 3.01 18.09 -6.08
C PHE A 418 2.77 17.71 -7.54
N TRP A 419 1.81 18.38 -8.17
CA TRP A 419 1.32 18.06 -9.51
C TRP A 419 1.28 19.31 -10.38
N GLU A 420 1.51 19.13 -11.68
CA GLU A 420 1.25 20.15 -12.71
C GLU A 420 1.83 21.54 -12.33
N LYS A 421 1.00 22.59 -12.28
CA LYS A 421 1.46 23.94 -11.96
C LYS A 421 2.16 24.01 -10.59
N GLU A 422 1.65 23.32 -9.58
CA GLU A 422 2.21 23.33 -8.22
C GLU A 422 3.63 22.73 -8.20
N LEU A 423 3.84 21.66 -8.97
CA LEU A 423 5.15 21.06 -9.18
C LEU A 423 6.12 22.06 -9.80
N ALA A 424 5.74 22.68 -10.92
CA ALA A 424 6.60 23.62 -11.64
C ALA A 424 6.96 24.84 -10.79
N ASP A 425 5.96 25.42 -10.10
CA ASP A 425 6.16 26.58 -9.22
C ASP A 425 7.10 26.22 -8.05
N LYS A 426 6.93 25.03 -7.46
CA LYS A 426 7.81 24.58 -6.39
C LYS A 426 9.25 24.40 -6.88
N LEU A 427 9.48 23.73 -8.02
CA LEU A 427 10.82 23.55 -8.59
C LEU A 427 11.55 24.88 -8.87
N ARG A 428 10.84 25.94 -9.28
CA ARG A 428 11.42 27.28 -9.51
C ARG A 428 11.92 27.96 -8.22
N THR A 429 11.35 27.60 -7.08
CA THR A 429 11.62 28.26 -5.78
C THR A 429 12.62 27.50 -4.92
N LEU A 430 12.80 26.19 -5.15
CA LEU A 430 13.68 25.35 -4.34
C LEU A 430 15.15 25.73 -4.52
N THR A 431 15.81 26.02 -3.40
CA THR A 431 17.28 26.07 -3.34
C THR A 431 17.87 24.68 -3.57
N LEU A 432 19.14 24.60 -3.96
CA LEU A 432 19.83 23.32 -4.16
C LEU A 432 19.71 22.40 -2.93
N LYS A 433 19.82 22.95 -1.72
CA LYS A 433 19.69 22.19 -0.48
C LYS A 433 18.28 21.62 -0.25
N GLU A 434 17.25 22.41 -0.54
CA GLU A 434 15.86 21.96 -0.32
C GLU A 434 15.42 20.90 -1.32
N ARG A 435 16.04 20.84 -2.51
CA ARG A 435 15.73 19.84 -3.54
C ARG A 435 15.93 18.41 -3.05
N ALA A 436 16.91 18.17 -2.17
CA ALA A 436 17.20 16.84 -1.63
C ALA A 436 16.00 16.20 -0.90
N ALA A 437 15.07 17.01 -0.38
CA ALA A 437 13.86 16.52 0.27
C ALA A 437 12.80 15.94 -0.69
N PHE A 438 13.03 16.03 -2.01
CA PHE A 438 12.09 15.62 -3.04
C PHE A 438 12.74 14.68 -4.06
N ILE A 439 11.89 13.89 -4.71
CA ILE A 439 12.22 13.15 -5.92
C ILE A 439 11.25 13.52 -7.04
N LEU A 440 11.67 13.37 -8.30
CA LEU A 440 10.76 13.33 -9.43
C LEU A 440 10.49 11.88 -9.83
N MET A 441 9.25 11.59 -10.20
CA MET A 441 8.83 10.32 -10.79
C MET A 441 8.06 10.61 -12.07
N GLU A 442 8.19 9.76 -13.09
CA GLU A 442 7.36 9.89 -14.28
C GLU A 442 5.88 9.71 -13.90
N ARG A 443 5.00 10.55 -14.46
CA ARG A 443 3.56 10.39 -14.30
C ARG A 443 3.15 9.21 -15.17
N LEU A 444 2.70 8.14 -14.52
CA LEU A 444 2.17 6.99 -15.22
C LEU A 444 0.84 7.36 -15.88
N ASN A 445 0.63 6.82 -17.08
CA ASN A 445 -0.67 6.77 -17.76
C ASN A 445 -1.40 5.47 -17.33
N PRO A 446 -2.31 5.49 -16.36
CA PRO A 446 -2.94 4.27 -15.83
C PRO A 446 -3.97 3.68 -16.80
N LEU A 447 -4.27 2.38 -16.66
CA LEU A 447 -5.46 1.78 -17.27
C LEU A 447 -6.73 2.38 -16.65
N VAL A 448 -7.56 3.00 -17.48
CA VAL A 448 -8.85 3.57 -17.09
C VAL A 448 -9.97 2.60 -17.43
N VAL A 449 -10.86 2.38 -16.47
CA VAL A 449 -12.08 1.55 -16.60
C VAL A 449 -13.28 2.29 -16.01
N LYS A 450 -14.51 1.82 -16.23
CA LYS A 450 -15.70 2.39 -15.59
C LYS A 450 -16.15 1.55 -14.39
N ASN A 451 -16.56 2.22 -13.32
CA ASN A 451 -17.12 1.55 -12.14
C ASN A 451 -18.02 2.50 -11.33
N TYR A 452 -18.76 1.95 -10.36
CA TYR A 452 -19.50 2.72 -9.37
C TYR A 452 -18.70 2.81 -8.07
N LEU A 453 -18.50 4.02 -7.57
CA LEU A 453 -17.86 4.25 -6.27
C LEU A 453 -18.93 4.55 -5.22
N ILE A 454 -18.86 3.85 -4.09
CA ILE A 454 -19.82 3.94 -2.99
C ILE A 454 -19.09 4.51 -1.77
N TRP A 455 -19.49 5.70 -1.35
CA TRP A 455 -19.09 6.30 -0.08
C TRP A 455 -20.27 6.30 0.90
N PRO A 456 -20.01 6.23 2.21
CA PRO A 456 -21.05 6.35 3.21
C PRO A 456 -21.83 7.65 3.07
N MET A 457 -23.16 7.56 3.13
CA MET A 457 -24.09 8.71 3.09
C MET A 457 -24.08 9.52 1.78
N GLU A 458 -23.47 9.01 0.72
CA GLU A 458 -23.40 9.66 -0.60
C GLU A 458 -24.12 8.81 -1.65
N LYS A 459 -24.62 9.44 -2.73
CA LYS A 459 -25.12 8.69 -3.90
C LYS A 459 -23.94 7.97 -4.56
N ALA A 460 -24.15 6.73 -5.02
CA ALA A 460 -23.15 6.03 -5.80
C ALA A 460 -22.80 6.80 -7.08
N ILE A 461 -21.51 6.88 -7.41
CA ILE A 461 -21.01 7.65 -8.56
C ILE A 461 -20.50 6.69 -9.62
N TYR A 462 -21.11 6.70 -10.81
CA TYR A 462 -20.57 6.01 -11.99
C TYR A 462 -19.55 6.91 -12.68
N SER A 463 -18.30 6.45 -12.82
CA SER A 463 -17.25 7.26 -13.42
C SER A 463 -16.10 6.44 -14.01
N ASP A 464 -15.22 7.14 -14.71
CA ASP A 464 -13.91 6.63 -15.09
C ASP A 464 -13.02 6.54 -13.85
N VAL A 465 -12.43 5.39 -13.64
CA VAL A 465 -11.62 5.05 -12.46
C VAL A 465 -10.31 4.39 -12.83
N VAL A 466 -9.38 4.44 -11.89
CA VAL A 466 -8.07 3.78 -11.98
C VAL A 466 -7.85 2.94 -10.72
N THR A 467 -7.37 1.71 -10.92
CA THR A 467 -7.19 0.73 -9.85
C THR A 467 -5.71 0.46 -9.59
N GLU A 468 -5.31 0.63 -8.34
CA GLU A 468 -3.99 0.31 -7.82
C GLU A 468 -4.05 -0.99 -7.02
N VAL A 469 -3.18 -1.95 -7.36
CA VAL A 469 -3.08 -3.23 -6.66
C VAL A 469 -1.92 -3.21 -5.67
N GLY A 470 -2.22 -3.53 -4.42
CA GLY A 470 -1.27 -3.67 -3.33
C GLY A 470 -1.08 -5.12 -2.93
N VAL A 471 0.10 -5.68 -3.18
CA VAL A 471 0.44 -7.07 -2.85
C VAL A 471 1.09 -7.12 -1.48
N TYR A 472 0.48 -7.88 -0.55
CA TYR A 472 1.02 -8.06 0.79
C TYR A 472 2.11 -9.12 0.82
N THR A 473 3.14 -8.87 1.63
CA THR A 473 4.08 -9.88 2.09
C THR A 473 4.38 -9.66 3.56
N TYR A 474 4.71 -10.70 4.31
CA TYR A 474 5.46 -10.51 5.55
C TYR A 474 6.57 -11.55 5.62
N CYS A 475 7.69 -11.13 6.19
CA CYS A 475 8.88 -11.95 6.27
C CYS A 475 9.45 -11.95 7.67
N VAL A 476 10.00 -13.09 8.07
CA VAL A 476 10.75 -13.23 9.32
C VAL A 476 12.20 -13.46 8.96
N TYR A 477 13.09 -12.67 9.52
CA TYR A 477 14.52 -12.77 9.28
C TYR A 477 15.33 -12.76 10.56
N ASN A 478 16.53 -13.32 10.47
CA ASN A 478 17.61 -13.04 11.40
C ASN A 478 18.48 -11.92 10.83
N THR A 479 18.50 -10.75 11.46
CA THR A 479 19.28 -9.59 11.04
C THR A 479 20.78 -9.76 11.27
N LYS A 480 21.19 -10.67 12.17
CA LYS A 480 22.60 -10.94 12.47
C LYS A 480 23.32 -11.58 11.28
N ASP A 481 22.73 -12.63 10.70
CA ASP A 481 23.33 -13.37 9.58
C ASP A 481 22.62 -13.12 8.23
N GLY A 482 21.42 -12.52 8.24
CA GLY A 482 20.64 -12.24 7.03
C GLY A 482 19.73 -13.37 6.59
N THR A 483 19.58 -14.42 7.40
CA THR A 483 18.81 -15.60 7.02
C THR A 483 17.32 -15.28 6.95
N LEU A 484 16.69 -15.62 5.82
CA LEU A 484 15.24 -15.68 5.67
C LEU A 484 14.70 -16.89 6.42
N LEU A 485 14.01 -16.66 7.54
CA LEU A 485 13.41 -17.71 8.35
C LEU A 485 12.01 -18.09 7.84
N ARG A 486 11.27 -17.11 7.30
CA ARG A 486 9.93 -17.34 6.74
C ARG A 486 9.58 -16.24 5.75
N TYR A 487 9.04 -16.63 4.60
CA TYR A 487 8.36 -15.75 3.66
C TYR A 487 6.88 -16.12 3.61
N THR A 488 6.00 -15.12 3.51
CA THR A 488 4.57 -15.34 3.29
C THR A 488 3.99 -14.23 2.42
N GLN A 489 3.19 -14.61 1.43
CA GLN A 489 2.39 -13.73 0.59
C GLN A 489 0.92 -13.97 0.91
N PRO A 490 0.32 -13.23 1.85
CA PRO A 490 -1.04 -13.53 2.30
C PRO A 490 -2.12 -13.09 1.30
N GLY A 491 -1.79 -12.34 0.25
CA GLY A 491 -2.75 -11.92 -0.78
C GLY A 491 -2.55 -10.45 -1.14
N GLN A 492 -3.63 -9.81 -1.55
CA GLN A 492 -3.62 -8.46 -2.08
C GLN A 492 -4.85 -7.66 -1.62
N MET A 493 -4.73 -6.35 -1.75
CA MET A 493 -5.82 -5.38 -1.69
C MET A 493 -5.78 -4.55 -2.96
N SER A 494 -6.94 -4.10 -3.45
CA SER A 494 -6.98 -3.07 -4.47
C SER A 494 -7.61 -1.79 -3.93
N ARG A 495 -7.16 -0.67 -4.45
CA ARG A 495 -7.70 0.66 -4.17
C ARG A 495 -8.05 1.31 -5.49
N THR A 496 -9.23 1.92 -5.55
CA THR A 496 -9.73 2.55 -6.76
C THR A 496 -10.08 4.00 -6.47
N LYS A 497 -9.78 4.88 -7.42
CA LYS A 497 -10.08 6.32 -7.35
C LYS A 497 -10.62 6.78 -8.70
N LEU A 498 -11.26 7.95 -8.71
CA LEU A 498 -11.62 8.64 -9.95
C LEU A 498 -10.35 8.87 -10.81
N ALA A 499 -10.45 8.63 -12.12
CA ALA A 499 -9.34 8.81 -13.05
C ALA A 499 -8.85 10.27 -13.09
N SER A 500 -9.74 11.23 -12.82
CA SER A 500 -9.44 12.66 -12.68
C SER A 500 -8.73 13.02 -11.37
N SER A 501 -8.69 12.13 -10.38
CA SER A 501 -8.05 12.39 -9.09
C SER A 501 -6.57 12.05 -9.10
N ASN A 502 -5.74 13.01 -8.69
CA ASN A 502 -4.31 12.78 -8.51
C ASN A 502 -4.00 11.89 -7.29
N GLU A 503 -4.82 11.92 -6.24
CA GLU A 503 -4.59 11.21 -4.98
C GLU A 503 -5.64 10.10 -4.73
N GLY A 504 -5.22 8.96 -4.17
CA GLY A 504 -6.06 7.76 -4.01
C GLY A 504 -6.17 7.20 -2.58
N GLY A 505 -5.86 8.01 -1.57
CA GLY A 505 -5.85 7.56 -0.18
C GLY A 505 -7.26 7.32 0.37
N ILE A 506 -7.60 6.07 0.72
CA ILE A 506 -8.89 5.73 1.34
C ILE A 506 -9.08 6.47 2.67
N SER A 507 -8.06 6.50 3.53
CA SER A 507 -8.12 7.24 4.80
C SER A 507 -8.24 8.75 4.60
N ALA A 508 -7.81 9.27 3.45
CA ALA A 508 -7.94 10.68 3.06
C ALA A 508 -9.30 10.98 2.40
N GLY A 509 -10.11 9.94 2.10
CA GLY A 509 -11.44 10.06 1.50
C GLY A 509 -11.46 10.14 -0.02
N THR A 510 -10.31 10.04 -0.70
CA THR A 510 -10.23 10.22 -2.17
C THR A 510 -10.27 8.90 -2.96
N GLY A 511 -10.19 7.76 -2.26
CA GLY A 511 -10.26 6.44 -2.86
C GLY A 511 -11.22 5.52 -2.10
N VAL A 512 -11.53 4.39 -2.73
CA VAL A 512 -12.39 3.33 -2.20
C VAL A 512 -11.68 1.98 -2.27
N PHE A 513 -12.10 1.01 -1.46
CA PHE A 513 -11.58 -0.36 -1.57
C PHE A 513 -12.14 -1.07 -2.80
N ASP A 514 -11.36 -1.99 -3.37
CA ASP A 514 -11.74 -2.74 -4.56
C ASP A 514 -11.19 -4.18 -4.50
N SER A 515 -11.66 -5.05 -5.40
CA SER A 515 -11.02 -6.31 -5.76
C SER A 515 -10.91 -6.40 -7.28
N LEU A 516 -10.19 -7.40 -7.79
CA LEU A 516 -9.90 -7.46 -9.23
C LEU A 516 -10.80 -8.46 -9.96
N TYR A 517 -11.20 -8.11 -11.17
CA TYR A 517 -11.70 -9.03 -12.17
C TYR A 517 -10.60 -9.27 -13.20
N LEU A 518 -9.97 -10.45 -13.18
CA LEU A 518 -8.85 -10.77 -14.05
C LEU A 518 -9.33 -11.24 -15.41
N TYR A 519 -8.86 -10.57 -16.46
CA TYR A 519 -9.08 -10.98 -17.86
C TYR A 519 -7.81 -11.54 -18.47
#